data_AF-A0A8H5C6B9-F1
#
_entry.id   AF-A0A8H5C6B9-F1
#
_cell.length_a   1.000
_cell.length_b   1.000
_cell.length_c   1.000
_cell.angle_alpha   90.00
_cell.angle_beta   90.00
_cell.angle_gamma   90.00
#
_symmetry.space_group_name_H-M   'P 1'
#
loop_
_entity.id
_entity.type
_entity.pdbx_description
1 polymer ?
#
loop_
_entity_poly.entity_id
_entity_poly.type
_entity_poly.pdbx_seq_one_letter_code
_entity_poly.pdbx_strand_id
1 'polypeptide(L)'
;MKVLSALLVLALAASQASAHYIWTTITAGGTSTMAAIRQPLNNTPVEAVSSSAMTCNNNPRPATQTIDVAAGSQVSFKLDNTLYHSGPAAIYLGLVPSGQTAASWNGAGANWFKIAEWGAKFNPFKFTAEGLSTLSATIPRNTPSGEYLIRIEQIGLHVAGKPQFYISCAQARVTGGGSGRPPTVSIPGYVSMSDPGLSVNIYDPVPTSYKYLRDAAFSVFLFHYITTIDEEVSKIWKERLNLGKLLFLTTRYSLLFRIIIDSFINFPTEVNVSAKACEGLYLTVSVLSWITTYSVVGSLLLCLHALLGAKRRYLFIIIPTIVVFPTVAMSFAGMFFKDLKYAQSTYTNLFVCSVSVDRTTDSWSSYSTYLACVREIVTAVASGFTLFKRFRHENSLIRVMLRDGAIYYTTSCVMGLLQAIFTAPNFPVQDKYQVLSVSRMVLNPILANRLLLNLRSNQDPGTQAAISTLLFDKPNPFSREESFDETVAYSSESREREEPYVTGDEKEYSTRA
;
A
#
# COMPACT_ATOMS: atom_id res chain seq x y z
N MET A 1 32.17 -52.01 31.51
CA MET A 1 31.93 -50.56 31.33
C MET A 1 32.51 -49.99 30.04
N LYS A 2 33.74 -50.32 29.60
CA LYS A 2 34.33 -49.76 28.36
C LYS A 2 33.60 -50.14 27.06
N VAL A 3 32.95 -51.31 27.00
CA VAL A 3 32.18 -51.77 25.82
C VAL A 3 30.83 -51.04 25.68
N LEU A 4 30.20 -50.68 26.80
CA LEU A 4 28.94 -49.90 26.81
C LEU A 4 29.16 -48.44 26.39
N SER A 5 30.31 -47.85 26.74
CA SER A 5 30.67 -46.49 26.30
C SER A 5 30.96 -46.42 24.80
N ALA A 6 31.53 -47.48 24.20
CA ALA A 6 31.77 -47.54 22.76
C ALA A 6 30.47 -47.70 21.95
N LEU A 7 29.48 -48.44 22.48
CA LEU A 7 28.16 -48.58 21.86
C LEU A 7 27.33 -47.29 21.93
N LEU A 8 27.49 -46.48 22.98
CA LEU A 8 26.80 -45.18 23.10
C LEU A 8 27.33 -44.14 22.10
N VAL A 9 28.65 -44.15 21.83
CA VAL A 9 29.27 -43.25 20.85
C VAL A 9 28.92 -43.66 19.41
N LEU A 10 28.79 -44.96 19.12
CA LEU A 10 28.29 -45.42 17.81
C LEU A 10 26.79 -45.10 17.60
N ALA A 11 25.98 -45.13 18.66
CA ALA A 11 24.56 -44.76 18.59
C ALA A 11 24.35 -43.25 18.36
N LEU A 12 25.25 -42.39 18.85
CA LEU A 12 25.26 -40.94 18.58
C LEU A 12 25.76 -40.57 17.18
N ALA A 13 26.52 -41.45 16.51
CA ALA A 13 26.92 -41.28 15.12
C ALA A 13 25.84 -41.74 14.11
N ALA A 14 24.78 -42.43 14.57
CA ALA A 14 23.75 -43.02 13.73
C ALA A 14 22.56 -42.10 13.41
N SER A 15 22.55 -40.84 13.87
CA SER A 15 21.55 -39.83 13.48
C SER A 15 22.17 -38.72 12.63
N GLN A 16 22.85 -39.08 11.53
CA GLN A 16 22.85 -38.19 10.37
C GLN A 16 21.46 -38.25 9.74
N ALA A 17 20.49 -37.57 10.36
CA ALA A 17 19.29 -37.19 9.65
C ALA A 17 19.79 -36.35 8.47
N SER A 18 19.68 -36.88 7.25
CA SER A 18 19.98 -36.13 6.04
C SER A 18 19.05 -34.93 6.03
N ALA A 19 19.59 -33.79 6.45
CA ALA A 19 18.88 -32.54 6.64
C ALA A 19 18.61 -31.82 5.31
N HIS A 20 18.71 -32.50 4.15
CA HIS A 20 18.26 -31.97 2.86
C HIS A 20 17.52 -33.01 1.99
N TYR A 21 16.87 -32.55 0.92
CA TYR A 21 15.98 -33.35 0.08
C TYR A 21 15.98 -32.96 -1.40
N ILE A 22 15.50 -33.86 -2.25
CA ILE A 22 15.44 -33.74 -3.71
C ILE A 22 14.04 -34.11 -4.21
N TRP A 23 13.52 -33.32 -5.16
CA TRP A 23 12.30 -33.67 -5.90
C TRP A 23 12.64 -34.68 -7.00
N THR A 24 12.47 -35.96 -6.69
CA THR A 24 12.99 -37.05 -7.52
C THR A 24 12.01 -37.52 -8.59
N THR A 25 10.70 -37.33 -8.38
CA THR A 25 9.67 -37.97 -9.21
C THR A 25 8.60 -36.96 -9.62
N ILE A 26 8.19 -37.03 -10.88
CA ILE A 26 7.01 -36.32 -11.40
C ILE A 26 5.90 -37.32 -11.71
N THR A 27 4.67 -36.96 -11.37
CA THR A 27 3.45 -37.63 -11.82
C THR A 27 2.63 -36.68 -12.69
N ALA A 28 2.36 -37.08 -13.93
CA ALA A 28 1.51 -36.36 -14.88
C ALA A 28 0.92 -37.34 -15.91
N GLY A 29 -0.26 -37.05 -16.46
CA GLY A 29 -0.85 -37.89 -17.51
C GLY A 29 -1.05 -39.36 -17.11
N GLY A 30 -1.27 -39.64 -15.82
CA GLY A 30 -1.39 -41.01 -15.29
C GLY A 30 -0.06 -41.77 -15.14
N THR A 31 1.08 -41.15 -15.46
CA THR A 31 2.41 -41.76 -15.36
C THR A 31 3.22 -41.12 -14.24
N SER A 32 3.87 -41.92 -13.39
CA SER A 32 4.82 -41.48 -12.38
C SER A 32 6.23 -41.94 -12.75
N THR A 33 7.19 -41.03 -12.88
CA THR A 33 8.53 -41.34 -13.39
C THR A 33 9.61 -40.42 -12.82
N MET A 34 10.82 -40.96 -12.65
CA MET A 34 12.04 -40.21 -12.35
C MET A 34 12.77 -39.79 -13.63
N ALA A 35 12.49 -40.45 -14.76
CA ALA A 35 13.21 -40.29 -16.02
C ALA A 35 12.93 -38.94 -16.70
N ALA A 36 11.81 -38.30 -16.37
CA ALA A 36 11.48 -36.96 -16.87
C ALA A 36 12.07 -35.83 -16.02
N ILE A 37 12.66 -36.13 -14.85
CA ILE A 37 13.29 -35.14 -13.97
C ILE A 37 14.77 -35.01 -14.32
N ARG A 38 15.25 -33.77 -14.44
CA ARG A 38 16.68 -33.46 -14.41
C ARG A 38 17.19 -33.62 -12.99
N GLN A 39 17.68 -34.81 -12.65
CA GLN A 39 18.00 -35.20 -11.28
C GLN A 39 19.17 -34.39 -10.73
N PRO A 40 19.00 -33.65 -9.62
CA PRO A 40 20.12 -33.06 -8.90
C PRO A 40 21.19 -34.09 -8.54
N LEU A 41 22.46 -33.69 -8.55
CA LEU A 41 23.59 -34.59 -8.26
C LEU A 41 23.71 -34.94 -6.78
N ASN A 42 23.22 -34.07 -5.92
CA ASN A 42 23.18 -34.19 -4.48
C ASN A 42 22.02 -33.35 -3.93
N ASN A 43 21.83 -33.39 -2.62
CA ASN A 43 20.79 -32.64 -1.93
C ASN A 43 21.29 -31.29 -1.37
N THR A 44 22.45 -30.79 -1.79
CA THR A 44 22.93 -29.47 -1.36
C THR A 44 22.00 -28.38 -1.92
N PRO A 45 21.55 -27.42 -1.08
CA PRO A 45 20.72 -26.34 -1.56
C PRO A 45 21.49 -25.38 -2.47
N VAL A 46 20.77 -24.72 -3.38
CA VAL A 46 21.28 -23.54 -4.07
C VAL A 46 21.08 -22.33 -3.16
N GLU A 47 22.13 -21.56 -2.88
CA GLU A 47 22.04 -20.39 -1.97
C GLU A 47 22.20 -19.05 -2.71
N ALA A 48 22.91 -19.04 -3.83
CA ALA A 48 23.15 -17.83 -4.62
C ALA A 48 22.01 -17.57 -5.62
N VAL A 49 21.15 -16.58 -5.33
CA VAL A 49 19.97 -16.23 -6.15
C VAL A 49 20.28 -15.76 -7.58
N SER A 50 21.52 -15.31 -7.83
CA SER A 50 22.00 -14.90 -9.15
C SER A 50 22.60 -16.06 -9.95
N SER A 51 22.79 -17.23 -9.34
CA SER A 51 23.39 -18.39 -10.00
C SER A 51 22.46 -18.99 -11.06
N SER A 52 23.04 -19.48 -12.16
CA SER A 52 22.32 -20.27 -13.16
C SER A 52 21.67 -21.53 -12.57
N ALA A 53 22.23 -22.06 -11.48
CA ALA A 53 21.69 -23.19 -10.73
C ALA A 53 20.28 -22.93 -10.17
N MET A 54 19.85 -21.67 -10.04
CA MET A 54 18.48 -21.33 -9.63
C MET A 54 17.41 -21.84 -10.59
N THR A 55 17.78 -22.11 -11.84
CA THR A 55 16.86 -22.58 -12.88
C THR A 55 16.45 -24.02 -12.61
N CYS A 56 17.41 -24.95 -12.65
CA CYS A 56 17.17 -26.39 -12.55
C CYS A 56 18.19 -27.13 -11.68
N ASN A 57 18.72 -26.47 -10.65
CA ASN A 57 19.80 -26.96 -9.78
C ASN A 57 21.18 -26.98 -10.47
N ASN A 58 22.24 -27.25 -9.69
CA ASN A 58 23.62 -27.21 -10.14
C ASN A 58 23.99 -28.45 -10.96
N ASN A 59 24.11 -28.29 -12.28
CA ASN A 59 24.50 -29.33 -13.25
C ASN A 59 23.78 -30.68 -13.02
N PRO A 60 22.43 -30.70 -13.01
CA PRO A 60 21.68 -31.93 -12.80
C PRO A 60 21.97 -32.95 -13.93
N ARG A 61 21.74 -34.23 -13.64
CA ARG A 61 21.76 -35.28 -14.67
C ARG A 61 20.66 -34.98 -15.70
N PRO A 62 20.91 -35.17 -17.00
CA PRO A 62 19.88 -35.02 -18.02
C PRO A 62 18.70 -35.97 -17.77
N ALA A 63 17.49 -35.49 -18.01
CA ALA A 63 16.31 -36.36 -18.08
C ALA A 63 16.33 -37.13 -19.41
N THR A 64 15.88 -38.38 -19.38
CA THR A 64 15.83 -39.27 -20.55
C THR A 64 14.43 -39.34 -21.17
N GLN A 65 13.44 -38.69 -20.56
CA GLN A 65 12.06 -38.69 -20.99
C GLN A 65 11.49 -37.26 -21.01
N THR A 66 10.56 -37.00 -21.93
CA THR A 66 9.64 -35.84 -21.86
C THR A 66 8.24 -36.40 -21.65
N ILE A 67 7.57 -36.01 -20.56
CA ILE A 67 6.25 -36.55 -20.20
C ILE A 67 5.12 -35.73 -20.83
N ASP A 68 4.11 -36.38 -21.38
CA ASP A 68 2.91 -35.69 -21.90
C ASP A 68 1.98 -35.31 -20.75
N VAL A 69 1.47 -34.08 -20.77
CA VAL A 69 0.51 -33.57 -19.79
C VAL A 69 -0.56 -32.72 -20.49
N ALA A 70 -1.83 -33.04 -20.29
CA ALA A 70 -2.91 -32.24 -20.86
C ALA A 70 -3.08 -30.93 -20.08
N ALA A 71 -3.31 -29.82 -20.76
CA ALA A 71 -3.72 -28.58 -20.12
C ALA A 71 -5.03 -28.81 -19.34
N GLY A 72 -5.13 -28.25 -18.13
CA GLY A 72 -6.22 -28.52 -17.20
C GLY A 72 -6.06 -29.79 -16.34
N SER A 73 -5.03 -30.61 -16.58
CA SER A 73 -4.72 -31.77 -15.73
C SER A 73 -3.72 -31.43 -14.62
N GLN A 74 -3.63 -32.32 -13.63
CA GLN A 74 -2.74 -32.16 -12.49
C GLN A 74 -1.33 -32.66 -12.80
N VAL A 75 -0.33 -31.94 -12.29
CA VAL A 75 1.06 -32.37 -12.17
C VAL A 75 1.43 -32.43 -10.69
N SER A 76 2.16 -33.46 -10.28
CA SER A 76 2.62 -33.64 -8.90
C SER A 76 4.11 -33.94 -8.88
N PHE A 77 4.83 -33.30 -7.97
CA PHE A 77 6.22 -33.64 -7.67
C PHE A 77 6.27 -34.34 -6.33
N LYS A 78 7.02 -35.44 -6.27
CA LYS A 78 7.28 -36.19 -5.04
C LYS A 78 8.73 -36.02 -4.64
N LEU A 79 8.92 -35.77 -3.35
CA LEU A 79 10.19 -35.61 -2.67
C LEU A 79 10.71 -36.98 -2.21
N ASP A 80 12.04 -37.13 -2.14
CA ASP A 80 12.69 -38.28 -1.51
C ASP A 80 12.59 -38.31 0.02
N ASN A 81 11.98 -37.27 0.60
CA ASN A 81 11.82 -37.06 2.03
C ASN A 81 10.47 -36.36 2.30
N THR A 82 10.33 -35.76 3.48
CA THR A 82 9.26 -34.81 3.82
C THR A 82 9.87 -33.42 4.01
N LEU A 83 9.15 -32.38 3.62
CA LEU A 83 9.57 -31.00 3.84
C LEU A 83 9.58 -30.64 5.33
N TYR A 84 10.75 -30.41 5.93
CA TYR A 84 10.88 -29.95 7.32
C TYR A 84 11.58 -28.59 7.46
N HIS A 85 12.25 -28.07 6.42
CA HIS A 85 12.69 -26.69 6.49
C HIS A 85 11.48 -25.78 6.29
N SER A 86 11.20 -24.97 7.31
CA SER A 86 10.16 -23.96 7.26
C SER A 86 10.45 -22.97 6.14
N GLY A 87 9.53 -22.89 5.17
CA GLY A 87 9.55 -21.89 4.12
C GLY A 87 8.60 -22.21 2.97
N PRO A 88 8.42 -21.27 2.03
CA PRO A 88 7.44 -21.40 0.96
C PRO A 88 7.90 -22.38 -0.14
N ALA A 89 6.95 -22.80 -0.97
CA ALA A 89 7.21 -23.59 -2.17
C ALA A 89 6.43 -23.03 -3.36
N ALA A 90 6.88 -23.33 -4.58
CA ALA A 90 6.20 -22.91 -5.80
C ALA A 90 6.49 -23.85 -6.97
N ILE A 91 5.56 -23.86 -7.94
CA ILE A 91 5.72 -24.56 -9.22
C ILE A 91 5.58 -23.55 -10.36
N TYR A 92 6.49 -23.62 -11.32
CA TYR A 92 6.57 -22.77 -12.50
C TYR A 92 6.55 -23.61 -13.77
N LEU A 93 6.01 -23.02 -14.84
CA LEU A 93 6.15 -23.52 -16.20
C LEU A 93 7.06 -22.58 -16.99
N GLY A 94 8.09 -23.14 -17.61
CA GLY A 94 8.97 -22.46 -18.55
C GLY A 94 8.66 -22.93 -19.96
N LEU A 95 8.10 -22.05 -20.81
CA LEU A 95 7.85 -22.39 -22.21
C LEU A 95 9.19 -22.50 -22.96
N VAL A 96 9.42 -23.63 -23.61
CA VAL A 96 10.63 -23.84 -24.42
C VAL A 96 10.57 -22.90 -25.64
N PRO A 97 11.61 -22.08 -25.89
CA PRO A 97 11.67 -21.22 -27.07
C PRO A 97 11.61 -22.01 -28.38
N SER A 98 11.11 -21.38 -29.44
CA SER A 98 11.07 -21.98 -30.78
C SER A 98 12.47 -22.44 -31.24
N GLY A 99 12.53 -23.61 -31.88
CA GLY A 99 13.78 -24.21 -32.35
C GLY A 99 14.57 -24.99 -31.29
N GLN A 100 14.06 -25.10 -30.05
CA GLN A 100 14.65 -25.92 -28.99
C GLN A 100 13.68 -26.98 -28.50
N THR A 101 14.19 -27.90 -27.67
CA THR A 101 13.39 -28.92 -26.97
C THR A 101 13.54 -28.76 -25.46
N ALA A 102 12.64 -29.37 -24.69
CA ALA A 102 12.77 -29.48 -23.25
C ALA A 102 14.04 -30.24 -22.84
N ALA A 103 14.62 -31.08 -23.71
CA ALA A 103 15.89 -31.74 -23.46
C ALA A 103 17.10 -30.79 -23.61
N SER A 104 17.08 -29.90 -24.60
CA SER A 104 18.22 -29.04 -24.93
C SER A 104 18.21 -27.67 -24.26
N TRP A 105 17.03 -27.15 -23.89
CA TRP A 105 16.92 -25.80 -23.35
C TRP A 105 17.40 -25.73 -21.89
N ASN A 106 18.26 -24.75 -21.59
CA ASN A 106 18.81 -24.56 -20.24
C ASN A 106 17.87 -23.77 -19.29
N GLY A 107 16.73 -23.28 -19.79
CA GLY A 107 15.78 -22.50 -19.00
C GLY A 107 16.06 -20.99 -18.95
N ALA A 108 17.02 -20.47 -19.72
CA ALA A 108 17.36 -19.05 -19.70
C ALA A 108 16.27 -18.14 -20.30
N GLY A 109 16.23 -16.89 -19.83
CA GLY A 109 15.35 -15.83 -20.34
C GLY A 109 13.99 -15.74 -19.64
N ALA A 110 13.21 -14.73 -20.01
CA ALA A 110 11.92 -14.42 -19.40
C ALA A 110 10.79 -15.32 -19.94
N ASN A 111 10.88 -16.62 -19.66
CA ASN A 111 9.98 -17.64 -20.19
C ASN A 111 9.16 -18.37 -19.11
N TRP A 112 9.35 -18.00 -17.83
CA TRP A 112 8.76 -18.69 -16.69
C TRP A 112 7.54 -17.98 -16.15
N PHE A 113 6.47 -18.73 -15.86
CA PHE A 113 5.32 -18.24 -15.12
C PHE A 113 4.93 -19.21 -14.01
N LYS A 114 4.53 -18.67 -12.86
CA LYS A 114 4.13 -19.44 -11.68
C LYS A 114 2.73 -20.01 -11.89
N ILE A 115 2.51 -21.28 -11.52
CA ILE A 115 1.19 -21.94 -11.59
C ILE A 115 0.66 -22.37 -10.21
N ALA A 116 1.53 -22.45 -9.19
CA ALA A 116 1.13 -22.73 -7.82
C ALA A 116 2.15 -22.17 -6.83
N GLU A 117 1.68 -21.85 -5.63
CA GLU A 117 2.52 -21.52 -4.48
C GLU A 117 1.91 -21.99 -3.17
N TRP A 118 2.79 -22.25 -2.21
CA TRP A 118 2.48 -22.57 -0.83
C TRP A 118 3.19 -21.56 0.05
N GLY A 119 2.41 -20.69 0.69
CA GLY A 119 2.89 -19.68 1.61
C GLY A 119 2.83 -20.12 3.07
N ALA A 120 2.93 -19.13 3.95
CA ALA A 120 2.68 -19.25 5.37
C ALA A 120 1.21 -18.97 5.70
N LYS A 121 0.68 -19.70 6.68
CA LYS A 121 -0.47 -19.27 7.48
C LYS A 121 0.07 -18.51 8.68
N PHE A 122 -0.67 -17.50 9.10
CA PHE A 122 -0.35 -16.70 10.27
C PHE A 122 -1.43 -16.93 11.32
N ASN A 123 -1.02 -17.22 12.56
CA ASN A 123 -1.89 -17.53 13.71
C ASN A 123 -2.57 -18.93 13.66
N PRO A 124 -1.85 -20.02 14.00
CA PRO A 124 -0.42 -20.08 14.32
C PRO A 124 0.44 -19.89 13.07
N PHE A 125 1.64 -19.33 13.22
CA PHE A 125 2.58 -19.21 12.11
C PHE A 125 3.08 -20.60 11.70
N LYS A 126 2.85 -20.97 10.44
CA LYS A 126 3.33 -22.23 9.87
C LYS A 126 3.36 -22.14 8.35
N PHE A 127 4.36 -22.73 7.70
CA PHE A 127 4.35 -22.91 6.25
C PHE A 127 3.43 -24.05 5.84
N THR A 128 2.59 -23.80 4.84
CA THR A 128 1.55 -24.75 4.40
C THR A 128 2.09 -26.00 3.74
N ALA A 129 3.30 -25.93 3.19
CA ALA A 129 4.00 -27.08 2.61
C ALA A 129 4.76 -27.92 3.65
N GLU A 130 4.93 -27.41 4.88
CA GLU A 130 5.71 -28.10 5.92
C GLU A 130 5.01 -29.39 6.37
N GLY A 131 5.77 -30.49 6.33
CA GLY A 131 5.29 -31.84 6.59
C GLY A 131 4.76 -32.56 5.34
N LEU A 132 4.78 -31.95 4.16
CA LEU A 132 4.36 -32.60 2.91
C LEU A 132 5.56 -33.25 2.20
N SER A 133 5.32 -34.40 1.55
CA SER A 133 6.28 -35.09 0.68
C SER A 133 5.90 -35.03 -0.79
N THR A 134 4.78 -34.41 -1.12
CA THR A 134 4.28 -34.24 -2.49
C THR A 134 3.57 -32.91 -2.62
N LEU A 135 3.87 -32.17 -3.69
CA LEU A 135 3.23 -30.91 -4.04
C LEU A 135 2.63 -31.01 -5.44
N SER A 136 1.39 -30.55 -5.59
CA SER A 136 0.61 -30.72 -6.81
C SER A 136 0.02 -29.41 -7.30
N ALA A 137 0.00 -29.21 -8.61
CA ALA A 137 -0.59 -28.05 -9.26
C ALA A 137 -1.42 -28.50 -10.47
N THR A 138 -2.42 -27.70 -10.84
CA THR A 138 -3.15 -27.90 -12.10
C THR A 138 -2.50 -27.04 -13.18
N ILE A 139 -2.18 -27.63 -14.34
CA ILE A 139 -1.75 -26.87 -15.51
C ILE A 139 -2.94 -26.01 -15.96
N PRO A 140 -2.83 -24.68 -16.04
CA PRO A 140 -3.96 -23.85 -16.47
C PRO A 140 -4.48 -24.27 -17.85
N ARG A 141 -5.80 -24.34 -18.04
CA ARG A 141 -6.42 -24.80 -19.30
C ARG A 141 -5.98 -23.98 -20.53
N ASN A 142 -5.77 -22.68 -20.34
CA ASN A 142 -5.33 -21.78 -21.42
C ASN A 142 -3.81 -21.79 -21.66
N THR A 143 -3.03 -22.65 -20.98
CA THR A 143 -1.59 -22.78 -21.24
C THR A 143 -1.38 -23.21 -22.70
N PRO A 144 -0.52 -22.54 -23.49
CA PRO A 144 -0.23 -22.97 -24.85
C PRO A 144 0.28 -24.41 -24.93
N SER A 145 -0.09 -25.12 -26.00
CA SER A 145 0.50 -26.43 -26.26
C SER A 145 1.96 -26.26 -26.69
N GLY A 146 2.84 -27.16 -26.27
CA GLY A 146 4.27 -27.06 -26.55
C GLY A 146 5.13 -27.84 -25.57
N GLU A 147 6.44 -27.79 -25.74
CA GLU A 147 7.39 -28.33 -24.76
C GLU A 147 7.67 -27.31 -23.66
N TYR A 148 7.79 -27.81 -22.42
CA TYR A 148 7.98 -27.03 -21.22
C TYR A 148 9.03 -27.67 -20.31
N LEU A 149 9.70 -26.82 -19.55
CA LEU A 149 10.27 -27.23 -18.27
C LEU A 149 9.27 -26.92 -17.15
N ILE A 150 8.99 -27.90 -16.30
CA ILE A 150 8.19 -27.70 -15.08
C ILE A 150 9.17 -27.63 -13.92
N ARG A 151 9.33 -26.46 -13.32
CA ARG A 151 10.25 -26.21 -12.21
C ARG A 151 9.48 -26.23 -10.90
N ILE A 152 9.93 -27.06 -9.96
CA ILE A 152 9.49 -26.99 -8.57
C ILE A 152 10.62 -26.40 -7.72
N GLU A 153 10.23 -25.60 -6.74
CA GLU A 153 11.12 -25.12 -5.69
C GLU A 153 10.49 -25.21 -4.31
N GLN A 154 11.34 -25.43 -3.32
CA GLN A 154 11.06 -25.08 -1.93
C GLN A 154 12.21 -24.23 -1.40
N ILE A 155 11.88 -23.19 -0.65
CA ILE A 155 12.84 -22.22 -0.11
C ILE A 155 12.89 -22.42 1.40
N GLY A 156 13.95 -23.00 1.94
CA GLY A 156 14.19 -23.08 3.38
C GLY A 156 14.59 -21.72 3.95
N LEU A 157 13.82 -21.22 4.92
CA LEU A 157 14.03 -19.93 5.60
C LEU A 157 14.42 -20.10 7.08
N HIS A 158 14.81 -21.30 7.47
CA HIS A 158 15.17 -21.65 8.84
C HIS A 158 16.49 -21.01 9.31
N VAL A 159 17.31 -20.50 8.39
CA VAL A 159 18.45 -19.62 8.70
C VAL A 159 18.15 -18.22 8.18
N ALA A 160 17.92 -17.29 9.10
CA ALA A 160 17.61 -15.90 8.75
C ALA A 160 18.69 -15.29 7.84
N GLY A 161 18.26 -14.65 6.75
CA GLY A 161 19.15 -14.01 5.77
C GLY A 161 19.94 -14.98 4.86
N LYS A 162 19.78 -16.30 5.00
CA LYS A 162 20.48 -17.33 4.20
C LYS A 162 19.47 -18.33 3.64
N PRO A 163 18.64 -17.93 2.65
CA PRO A 163 17.64 -18.79 2.06
C PRO A 163 18.31 -19.97 1.33
N GLN A 164 17.71 -21.14 1.44
CA GLN A 164 18.19 -22.37 0.81
C GLN A 164 17.17 -22.89 -0.20
N PHE A 165 17.54 -22.96 -1.47
CA PHE A 165 16.63 -23.34 -2.54
C PHE A 165 16.82 -24.81 -2.94
N TYR A 166 15.76 -25.62 -2.79
CA TYR A 166 15.69 -27.02 -3.24
C TYR A 166 14.89 -27.09 -4.52
N ILE A 167 15.59 -27.27 -5.63
CA ILE A 167 15.05 -27.10 -6.99
C ILE A 167 15.18 -28.39 -7.78
N SER A 168 14.17 -28.69 -8.60
CA SER A 168 14.29 -29.67 -9.70
C SER A 168 13.40 -29.25 -10.87
N CYS A 169 13.75 -29.72 -12.07
CA CYS A 169 12.99 -29.47 -13.28
C CYS A 169 12.58 -30.77 -13.94
N ALA A 170 11.33 -30.87 -14.38
CA ALA A 170 10.85 -31.93 -15.25
C ALA A 170 10.74 -31.45 -16.69
N GLN A 171 10.95 -32.36 -17.65
CA GLN A 171 10.68 -32.15 -19.07
C GLN A 171 9.26 -32.62 -19.37
N ALA A 172 8.43 -31.74 -19.92
CA ALA A 172 7.05 -32.07 -20.26
C ALA A 172 6.63 -31.51 -21.62
N ARG A 173 5.62 -32.13 -22.22
CA ARG A 173 4.90 -31.61 -23.39
C ARG A 173 3.46 -31.36 -23.00
N VAL A 174 3.05 -30.09 -23.02
CA VAL A 174 1.67 -29.69 -22.76
C VAL A 174 0.84 -29.91 -24.03
N THR A 175 -0.27 -30.63 -23.90
CA THR A 175 -1.22 -30.94 -24.99
C THR A 175 -2.61 -30.38 -24.71
N GLY A 176 -3.41 -30.14 -25.74
CA GLY A 176 -4.80 -29.66 -25.58
C GLY A 176 -4.91 -28.27 -24.93
N GLY A 177 -3.88 -27.45 -25.06
CA GLY A 177 -3.77 -26.12 -24.51
C GLY A 177 -4.51 -25.02 -25.29
N GLY A 178 -4.48 -23.80 -24.74
CA GLY A 178 -5.11 -22.60 -25.32
C GLY A 178 -4.11 -21.57 -25.84
N SER A 179 -4.47 -20.29 -25.82
CA SER A 179 -3.66 -19.17 -26.33
C SER A 179 -3.27 -18.15 -25.24
N GLY A 180 -3.16 -18.60 -23.99
CA GLY A 180 -2.84 -17.76 -22.85
C GLY A 180 -1.45 -17.13 -22.96
N ARG A 181 -1.33 -15.88 -22.47
CA ARG A 181 -0.08 -15.11 -22.43
C ARG A 181 0.17 -14.62 -21.00
N PRO A 182 0.53 -15.51 -20.06
CA PRO A 182 0.78 -15.11 -18.68
C PRO A 182 2.02 -14.19 -18.63
N PRO A 183 2.08 -13.23 -17.67
CA PRO A 183 3.31 -12.51 -17.39
C PRO A 183 4.43 -13.49 -17.04
N THR A 184 5.61 -13.27 -17.63
CA THR A 184 6.77 -14.13 -17.43
C THR A 184 7.90 -13.43 -16.70
N VAL A 185 8.78 -14.23 -16.09
CA VAL A 185 9.98 -13.79 -15.38
C VAL A 185 11.20 -14.57 -15.86
N SER A 186 12.39 -14.01 -15.65
CA SER A 186 13.67 -14.71 -15.82
C SER A 186 14.03 -15.47 -14.55
N ILE A 187 14.53 -16.69 -14.69
CA ILE A 187 15.15 -17.46 -13.60
C ILE A 187 16.57 -17.84 -14.05
N PRO A 188 17.63 -17.40 -13.36
CA PRO A 188 17.65 -16.46 -12.21
C PRO A 188 17.14 -15.04 -12.56
N GLY A 189 16.77 -14.26 -11.54
CA GLY A 189 16.38 -12.85 -11.66
C GLY A 189 14.99 -12.48 -11.12
N TYR A 190 14.09 -13.45 -10.95
CA TYR A 190 12.75 -13.22 -10.40
C TYR A 190 12.73 -12.93 -8.90
N VAL A 191 13.83 -13.22 -8.20
CA VAL A 191 14.04 -12.95 -6.77
C VAL A 191 15.35 -12.24 -6.56
N SER A 192 15.38 -11.41 -5.52
CA SER A 192 16.57 -10.73 -5.02
C SER A 192 16.87 -11.17 -3.59
N MET A 193 18.15 -11.21 -3.20
CA MET A 193 18.53 -11.39 -1.79
C MET A 193 17.97 -10.29 -0.88
N SER A 194 17.59 -9.14 -1.46
CA SER A 194 16.90 -8.06 -0.79
C SER A 194 15.38 -8.24 -0.72
N ASP A 195 14.82 -9.38 -1.13
CA ASP A 195 13.38 -9.61 -0.98
C ASP A 195 13.05 -9.89 0.49
N PRO A 196 12.10 -9.15 1.12
CA PRO A 196 11.76 -9.34 2.53
C PRO A 196 11.34 -10.78 2.86
N GLY A 197 10.76 -11.49 1.88
CA GLY A 197 10.33 -12.88 2.03
C GLY A 197 11.48 -13.89 2.04
N LEU A 198 12.68 -13.51 1.60
CA LEU A 198 13.87 -14.37 1.55
C LEU A 198 14.83 -14.12 2.70
N SER A 199 14.88 -12.88 3.21
CA SER A 199 15.78 -12.53 4.29
C SER A 199 15.15 -12.64 5.69
N VAL A 200 13.83 -12.80 5.80
CA VAL A 200 13.03 -12.85 7.05
C VAL A 200 13.59 -13.78 8.14
N ASN A 201 13.61 -13.30 9.39
CA ASN A 201 13.71 -14.16 10.57
C ASN A 201 12.31 -14.69 10.91
N ILE A 202 12.11 -16.01 10.76
CA ILE A 202 10.81 -16.65 10.95
C ILE A 202 10.50 -17.02 12.42
N TYR A 203 11.45 -16.85 13.33
CA TYR A 203 11.32 -17.25 14.74
C TYR A 203 11.12 -16.07 15.69
N ASP A 204 11.80 -14.95 15.45
CA ASP A 204 11.75 -13.80 16.38
C ASP A 204 11.93 -12.43 15.70
N PRO A 205 10.91 -11.55 15.73
CA PRO A 205 9.53 -11.85 16.09
C PRO A 205 8.89 -12.75 15.03
N VAL A 206 8.08 -13.72 15.47
CA VAL A 206 7.35 -14.61 14.55
C VAL A 206 6.53 -13.77 13.55
N PRO A 207 6.70 -13.98 12.23
CA PRO A 207 5.96 -13.24 11.22
C PRO A 207 4.45 -13.38 11.40
N THR A 208 3.73 -12.29 11.13
CA THR A 208 2.28 -12.22 11.37
C THR A 208 1.48 -11.96 10.09
N SER A 209 2.13 -11.43 9.05
CA SER A 209 1.57 -11.18 7.72
C SER A 209 2.69 -11.11 6.68
N TYR A 210 2.26 -11.11 5.42
CA TYR A 210 3.03 -10.55 4.33
C TYR A 210 2.90 -9.01 4.34
N LYS A 211 4.03 -8.27 4.32
CA LYS A 211 4.08 -6.80 4.49
C LYS A 211 3.54 -5.96 3.30
N TYR A 212 2.69 -6.50 2.43
CA TYR A 212 2.26 -5.80 1.21
C TYR A 212 1.19 -4.73 1.42
N LEU A 213 0.51 -4.70 2.57
CA LEU A 213 -0.63 -3.78 2.78
C LEU A 213 -0.22 -2.30 2.75
N ARG A 214 0.93 -1.98 3.35
CA ARG A 214 1.45 -0.61 3.37
C ARG A 214 1.83 -0.15 1.97
N ASP A 215 2.47 -1.01 1.20
CA ASP A 215 2.90 -0.71 -0.17
C ASP A 215 1.71 -0.58 -1.13
N ALA A 216 0.66 -1.40 -0.92
CA ALA A 216 -0.60 -1.25 -1.63
C ALA A 216 -1.24 0.12 -1.34
N ALA A 217 -1.26 0.56 -0.09
CA ALA A 217 -1.78 1.88 0.27
C ALA A 217 -0.93 3.03 -0.31
N PHE A 218 0.40 2.90 -0.32
CA PHE A 218 1.29 3.87 -0.98
C PHE A 218 1.01 3.96 -2.48
N SER A 219 0.72 2.84 -3.14
CA SER A 219 0.36 2.79 -4.56
C SER A 219 -0.94 3.54 -4.84
N VAL A 220 -1.93 3.48 -3.93
CA VAL A 220 -3.17 4.27 -4.03
C VAL A 220 -2.88 5.77 -3.97
N PHE A 221 -2.01 6.21 -3.05
CA PHE A 221 -1.60 7.62 -2.98
C PHE A 221 -0.86 8.05 -4.24
N LEU A 222 0.09 7.26 -4.73
CA LEU A 222 0.85 7.58 -5.93
C LEU A 222 -0.03 7.66 -7.17
N PHE A 223 -0.99 6.74 -7.31
CA PHE A 223 -2.00 6.80 -8.37
C PHE A 223 -2.83 8.08 -8.28
N HIS A 224 -3.31 8.43 -7.08
CA HIS A 224 -4.02 9.70 -6.87
C HIS A 224 -3.17 10.92 -7.21
N TYR A 225 -1.89 10.92 -6.82
CA TYR A 225 -0.94 11.99 -7.12
C TYR A 225 -0.81 12.19 -8.63
N ILE A 226 -0.50 11.12 -9.37
CA ILE A 226 -0.30 11.16 -10.82
C ILE A 226 -1.56 11.64 -11.55
N THR A 227 -2.73 11.16 -11.12
CA THR A 227 -4.02 11.48 -11.77
C THR A 227 -4.57 12.88 -11.45
N THR A 228 -3.92 13.64 -10.57
CA THR A 228 -4.39 14.98 -10.17
C THR A 228 -3.32 16.07 -10.31
N ILE A 229 -2.16 15.74 -10.89
CA ILE A 229 -1.06 16.68 -11.04
C ILE A 229 -1.36 17.78 -12.07
N ASP A 230 -2.14 17.46 -13.11
CA ASP A 230 -2.63 18.39 -14.12
C ASP A 230 -3.57 19.44 -13.51
N GLU A 231 -4.50 18.99 -12.66
CA GLU A 231 -5.38 19.87 -11.89
C GLU A 231 -4.60 20.72 -10.89
N GLU A 232 -3.60 20.14 -10.23
CA GLU A 232 -2.74 20.88 -9.30
C GLU A 232 -2.01 22.02 -10.02
N VAL A 233 -1.32 21.72 -11.13
CA VAL A 233 -0.57 22.69 -11.93
C VAL A 233 -1.47 23.79 -12.47
N SER A 234 -2.66 23.44 -12.95
CA SER A 234 -3.61 24.42 -13.50
C SER A 234 -4.28 25.28 -12.42
N LYS A 235 -4.66 24.72 -11.27
CA LYS A 235 -5.52 25.38 -10.26
C LYS A 235 -4.79 25.91 -9.02
N ILE A 236 -3.59 25.41 -8.71
CA ILE A 236 -2.85 25.75 -7.47
C ILE A 236 -1.55 26.50 -7.77
N TRP A 237 -0.77 26.06 -8.76
CA TRP A 237 0.56 26.62 -8.99
C TRP A 237 0.54 28.06 -9.49
N LYS A 238 -0.41 28.39 -10.38
CA LYS A 238 -0.58 29.74 -10.95
C LYS A 238 -1.07 30.79 -9.95
N GLU A 239 -1.54 30.37 -8.79
CA GLU A 239 -2.16 31.25 -7.79
C GLU A 239 -1.16 31.90 -6.84
N ARG A 240 -1.53 33.06 -6.28
CA ARG A 240 -0.74 33.73 -5.24
C ARG A 240 -0.66 32.85 -3.98
N LEU A 241 0.43 33.01 -3.22
CA LEU A 241 0.60 32.30 -1.95
C LEU A 241 -0.52 32.71 -0.97
N ASN A 242 -1.29 31.73 -0.52
CA ASN A 242 -2.33 31.88 0.47
C ASN A 242 -2.39 30.64 1.38
N LEU A 243 -3.13 30.71 2.48
CA LEU A 243 -3.17 29.64 3.48
C LEU A 243 -3.68 28.31 2.89
N GLY A 244 -4.69 28.35 2.02
CA GLY A 244 -5.21 27.14 1.34
C GLY A 244 -4.18 26.49 0.41
N LYS A 245 -3.40 27.28 -0.33
CA LYS A 245 -2.29 26.80 -1.16
C LYS A 245 -1.19 26.18 -0.30
N LEU A 246 -0.82 26.84 0.80
CA LEU A 246 0.17 26.32 1.74
C LEU A 246 -0.26 24.96 2.29
N LEU A 247 -1.48 24.86 2.84
CA LEU A 247 -2.03 23.63 3.41
C LEU A 247 -2.18 22.49 2.39
N PHE A 248 -2.56 22.83 1.15
CA PHE A 248 -2.65 21.85 0.06
C PHE A 248 -1.27 21.25 -0.25
N LEU A 249 -0.26 22.11 -0.48
CA LEU A 249 1.09 21.69 -0.86
C LEU A 249 1.76 20.96 0.31
N THR A 250 1.64 21.46 1.54
CA THR A 250 2.23 20.79 2.71
C THR A 250 1.63 19.40 2.91
N THR A 251 0.30 19.25 2.83
CA THR A 251 -0.37 17.93 2.92
C THR A 251 0.19 16.95 1.88
N ARG A 252 0.26 17.38 0.63
CA ARG A 252 0.59 16.51 -0.51
C ARG A 252 2.06 16.11 -0.52
N TYR A 253 2.96 17.08 -0.42
CA TYR A 253 4.39 16.82 -0.55
C TYR A 253 4.99 16.21 0.73
N SER A 254 4.50 16.57 1.92
CA SER A 254 5.01 15.92 3.15
C SER A 254 4.65 14.43 3.20
N LEU A 255 3.48 14.02 2.71
CA LEU A 255 3.14 12.60 2.58
C LEU A 255 4.02 11.90 1.55
N LEU A 256 4.28 12.52 0.39
CA LEU A 256 5.19 11.96 -0.62
C LEU A 256 6.59 11.71 -0.06
N PHE A 257 7.19 12.71 0.59
CA PHE A 257 8.50 12.57 1.23
C PHE A 257 8.48 11.50 2.32
N ARG A 258 7.39 11.44 3.10
CA ARG A 258 7.23 10.41 4.13
C ARG A 258 7.25 9.02 3.53
N ILE A 259 6.51 8.79 2.44
CA ILE A 259 6.45 7.50 1.75
C ILE A 259 7.83 7.08 1.25
N ILE A 260 8.61 8.01 0.68
CA ILE A 260 9.97 7.74 0.20
C ILE A 260 10.88 7.29 1.34
N ILE A 261 10.89 8.02 2.45
CA ILE A 261 11.76 7.71 3.59
C ILE A 261 11.29 6.44 4.29
N ASP A 262 9.99 6.26 4.50
CA ASP A 262 9.43 5.04 5.09
C ASP A 262 9.74 3.82 4.22
N SER A 263 9.66 3.95 2.90
CA SER A 263 10.07 2.90 1.98
C SER A 263 11.57 2.62 2.13
N PHE A 264 12.41 3.64 2.19
CA PHE A 264 13.85 3.44 2.41
C PHE A 264 14.16 2.70 3.73
N ILE A 265 13.46 3.02 4.82
CA ILE A 265 13.64 2.34 6.12
C ILE A 265 13.21 0.88 6.05
N ASN A 266 12.08 0.63 5.40
CA ASN A 266 11.37 -0.65 5.49
C ASN A 266 11.58 -1.58 4.28
N PHE A 267 12.20 -1.11 3.20
CA PHE A 267 12.64 -1.96 2.10
C PHE A 267 14.08 -2.41 2.33
N PRO A 268 14.41 -3.67 2.06
CA PRO A 268 15.75 -4.16 2.31
C PRO A 268 16.71 -3.53 1.29
N THR A 269 17.81 -2.97 1.79
CA THR A 269 18.91 -2.43 0.97
C THR A 269 20.24 -2.90 1.55
N GLU A 270 21.31 -2.89 0.75
CA GLU A 270 22.67 -3.18 1.21
C GLU A 270 23.31 -1.98 1.96
N VAL A 271 22.55 -0.89 2.13
CA VAL A 271 23.05 0.34 2.76
C VAL A 271 23.15 0.13 4.26
N ASN A 272 24.39 0.21 4.78
CA ASN A 272 24.63 0.17 6.21
C ASN A 272 24.43 1.57 6.82
N VAL A 273 23.47 1.68 7.74
CA VAL A 273 23.09 2.94 8.40
C VAL A 273 23.36 2.84 9.89
N SER A 274 24.01 3.87 10.46
CA SER A 274 24.30 3.92 11.91
C SER A 274 23.02 4.03 12.75
N ALA A 275 23.06 3.58 14.01
CA ALA A 275 21.91 3.69 14.92
C ALA A 275 21.37 5.13 15.08
N LYS A 276 22.27 6.14 15.10
CA LYS A 276 21.88 7.56 15.14
C LYS A 276 21.19 8.02 13.85
N ALA A 277 21.65 7.55 12.70
CA ALA A 277 20.99 7.85 11.44
C ALA A 277 19.60 7.17 11.36
N CYS A 278 19.47 5.97 11.92
CA CYS A 278 18.17 5.30 12.06
C CYS A 278 17.20 6.08 12.95
N GLU A 279 17.65 6.55 14.11
CA GLU A 279 16.87 7.46 14.96
C GLU A 279 16.41 8.70 14.17
N GLY A 280 17.32 9.33 13.41
CA GLY A 280 17.00 10.48 12.56
C GLY A 280 15.97 10.17 11.46
N LEU A 281 16.05 9.01 10.81
CA LEU A 281 15.11 8.59 9.78
C LEU A 281 13.70 8.38 10.35
N TYR A 282 13.57 7.66 11.47
CA TYR A 282 12.28 7.45 12.15
C TYR A 282 11.69 8.77 12.67
N LEU A 283 12.52 9.64 13.24
CA LEU A 283 12.09 10.98 13.66
C LEU A 283 11.57 11.79 12.46
N THR A 284 12.25 11.71 11.32
CA THR A 284 11.85 12.41 10.10
C THR A 284 10.50 11.92 9.57
N VAL A 285 10.30 10.60 9.48
CA VAL A 285 9.00 10.01 9.09
C VAL A 285 7.88 10.47 10.02
N SER A 286 8.18 10.56 11.32
CA SER A 286 7.22 10.99 12.34
C SER A 286 6.86 12.47 12.19
N VAL A 287 7.85 13.35 12.05
CA VAL A 287 7.63 14.79 11.81
C VAL A 287 6.82 15.02 10.54
N LEU A 288 7.14 14.34 9.45
CA LEU A 288 6.36 14.43 8.21
C LEU A 288 4.91 13.95 8.39
N SER A 289 4.69 12.91 9.21
CA SER A 289 3.35 12.44 9.55
C SER A 289 2.54 13.49 10.32
N TRP A 290 3.17 14.20 11.26
CA TRP A 290 2.53 15.31 11.98
C TRP A 290 2.19 16.48 11.05
N ILE A 291 3.15 16.89 10.21
CA ILE A 291 2.94 17.96 9.22
C ILE A 291 1.75 17.61 8.31
N THR A 292 1.73 16.39 7.78
CA THR A 292 0.64 15.90 6.93
C THR A 292 -0.70 15.98 7.67
N THR A 293 -0.77 15.38 8.87
CA THR A 293 -2.01 15.26 9.65
C THR A 293 -2.59 16.62 10.01
N TYR A 294 -1.75 17.56 10.47
CA TYR A 294 -2.25 18.88 10.87
C TYR A 294 -2.50 19.82 9.70
N SER A 295 -1.83 19.63 8.56
CA SER A 295 -2.20 20.32 7.32
C SER A 295 -3.60 19.89 6.84
N VAL A 296 -3.91 18.60 6.96
CA VAL A 296 -5.26 18.06 6.69
C VAL A 296 -6.30 18.66 7.65
N VAL A 297 -6.06 18.57 8.97
CA VAL A 297 -6.97 19.12 9.98
C VAL A 297 -7.19 20.63 9.78
N GLY A 298 -6.12 21.38 9.50
CA GLY A 298 -6.19 22.81 9.21
C GLY A 298 -7.05 23.12 7.99
N SER A 299 -6.89 22.36 6.89
CA SER A 299 -7.69 22.53 5.66
C SER A 299 -9.18 22.40 5.93
N LEU A 300 -9.55 21.44 6.77
CA LEU A 300 -10.94 21.14 7.09
C LEU A 300 -11.54 22.12 8.07
N LEU A 301 -10.78 22.52 9.09
CA LEU A 301 -11.26 23.50 10.06
C LEU A 301 -11.41 24.88 9.42
N LEU A 302 -10.57 25.22 8.45
CA LEU A 302 -10.75 26.39 7.60
C LEU A 302 -12.09 26.30 6.82
N CYS A 303 -12.38 25.15 6.20
CA CYS A 303 -13.65 24.93 5.52
C CYS A 303 -14.86 25.00 6.47
N LEU A 304 -14.76 24.39 7.65
CA LEU A 304 -15.78 24.42 8.68
C LEU A 304 -16.01 25.84 9.21
N HIS A 305 -14.95 26.62 9.38
CA HIS A 305 -15.04 28.02 9.80
C HIS A 305 -15.80 28.86 8.79
N ALA A 306 -15.50 28.69 7.50
CA ALA A 306 -16.22 29.34 6.41
C ALA A 306 -17.72 28.91 6.40
N LEU A 307 -18.01 27.62 6.58
CA LEU A 307 -19.39 27.11 6.72
C LEU A 307 -20.10 27.63 7.98
N LEU A 308 -19.37 27.97 9.04
CA LEU A 308 -19.94 28.60 10.23
C LEU A 308 -20.12 30.12 10.08
N GLY A 309 -19.82 30.66 8.89
CA GLY A 309 -19.97 32.06 8.53
C GLY A 309 -18.88 32.95 9.14
N ALA A 310 -17.69 32.38 9.36
CA ALA A 310 -16.51 33.06 9.90
C ALA A 310 -16.75 33.88 11.19
N LYS A 311 -17.79 33.51 11.98
CA LYS A 311 -18.14 34.25 13.18
C LYS A 311 -17.13 33.95 14.29
N ARG A 312 -16.64 35.01 14.96
CA ARG A 312 -15.66 34.91 16.07
C ARG A 312 -16.07 33.93 17.16
N ARG A 313 -17.37 33.77 17.42
CA ARG A 313 -17.86 32.77 18.39
C ARG A 313 -17.35 31.38 18.06
N TYR A 314 -17.31 30.93 16.82
CA TYR A 314 -16.89 29.55 16.53
C TYR A 314 -15.38 29.30 16.70
N LEU A 315 -14.58 30.34 16.93
CA LEU A 315 -13.16 30.21 17.24
C LEU A 315 -12.91 29.45 18.55
N PHE A 316 -13.85 29.45 19.51
CA PHE A 316 -13.70 28.66 20.74
C PHE A 316 -13.70 27.14 20.48
N ILE A 317 -14.24 26.67 19.35
CA ILE A 317 -14.19 25.26 18.94
C ILE A 317 -12.94 25.01 18.10
N ILE A 318 -12.66 25.91 17.16
CA ILE A 318 -11.60 25.75 16.17
C ILE A 318 -10.20 25.84 16.81
N ILE A 319 -9.96 26.82 17.67
CA ILE A 319 -8.63 27.06 18.26
C ILE A 319 -8.18 25.86 19.12
N PRO A 320 -8.98 25.31 20.05
CA PRO A 320 -8.57 24.12 20.78
C PRO A 320 -8.30 22.91 19.89
N THR A 321 -9.06 22.76 18.79
CA THR A 321 -8.89 21.65 17.84
C THR A 321 -7.58 21.76 17.04
N ILE A 322 -7.11 22.98 16.76
CA ILE A 322 -5.85 23.26 16.01
C ILE A 322 -4.63 23.35 16.92
N VAL A 323 -4.80 23.78 18.16
CA VAL A 323 -3.66 24.11 19.04
C VAL A 323 -3.55 23.11 20.19
N VAL A 324 -4.63 22.91 20.95
CA VAL A 324 -4.58 22.13 22.19
C VAL A 324 -4.46 20.63 21.90
N PHE A 325 -5.39 20.07 21.12
CA PHE A 325 -5.34 18.64 20.77
C PHE A 325 -4.00 18.25 20.11
N PRO A 326 -3.48 19.04 19.15
CA PRO A 326 -2.20 18.74 18.52
C PRO A 326 -1.02 18.76 19.46
N THR A 327 -0.94 19.78 20.32
CA THR A 327 0.17 19.93 21.26
C THR A 327 0.23 18.75 22.22
N VAL A 328 -0.92 18.35 22.80
CA VAL A 328 -0.98 17.22 23.73
C VAL A 328 -0.64 15.90 23.03
N ALA A 329 -1.18 15.66 21.84
CA ALA A 329 -0.88 14.45 21.06
C ALA A 329 0.62 14.36 20.69
N MET A 330 1.24 15.49 20.34
CA MET A 330 2.68 15.56 20.07
C MET A 330 3.52 15.30 21.32
N SER A 331 3.10 15.77 22.50
CA SER A 331 3.79 15.47 23.75
C SER A 331 3.77 13.97 24.07
N PHE A 332 2.62 13.31 23.91
CA PHE A 332 2.52 11.85 24.09
C PHE A 332 3.39 11.08 23.09
N ALA A 333 3.40 11.51 21.84
CA ALA A 333 4.28 10.90 20.85
C ALA A 333 5.76 11.16 21.13
N GLY A 334 6.13 12.34 21.62
CA GLY A 334 7.51 12.62 22.05
C GLY A 334 7.97 11.67 23.17
N MET A 335 7.08 11.37 24.12
CA MET A 335 7.36 10.37 25.16
C MET A 335 7.50 8.97 24.57
N PHE A 336 6.63 8.59 23.62
CA PHE A 336 6.74 7.33 22.88
C PHE A 336 8.13 7.18 22.23
N PHE A 337 8.59 8.18 21.48
CA PHE A 337 9.88 8.10 20.76
C PHE A 337 11.09 8.08 21.68
N LYS A 338 11.02 8.75 22.84
CA LYS A 338 12.09 8.76 23.84
C LYS A 338 12.36 7.36 24.39
N ASP A 339 11.32 6.55 24.51
CA ASP A 339 11.40 5.20 25.09
C ASP A 339 11.77 4.13 24.04
N LEU A 340 11.89 4.50 22.76
CA LEU A 340 12.30 3.58 21.69
C LEU A 340 13.81 3.35 21.70
N LYS A 341 14.21 2.09 21.52
CA LYS A 341 15.61 1.71 21.32
C LYS A 341 15.87 1.41 19.85
N TYR A 342 16.70 2.24 19.23
CA TYR A 342 17.11 2.11 17.84
C TYR A 342 18.41 1.32 17.74
N ALA A 343 18.43 0.33 16.87
CA ALA A 343 19.62 -0.47 16.59
C ALA A 343 19.82 -0.64 15.09
N GLN A 344 21.09 -0.76 14.69
CA GLN A 344 21.42 -1.27 13.36
C GLN A 344 20.79 -2.66 13.21
N SER A 345 20.20 -2.94 12.04
CA SER A 345 19.70 -4.29 11.78
C SER A 345 20.83 -5.30 11.97
N THR A 346 20.64 -6.26 12.88
CA THR A 346 21.60 -7.34 13.17
C THR A 346 21.77 -8.30 11.98
N TYR A 347 20.87 -8.19 11.01
CA TYR A 347 20.90 -8.95 9.77
C TYR A 347 21.15 -7.99 8.61
N THR A 348 22.33 -8.10 7.99
CA THR A 348 22.61 -7.51 6.68
C THR A 348 21.55 -8.01 5.69
N ASN A 349 20.88 -7.10 4.96
CA ASN A 349 19.89 -7.39 3.91
C ASN A 349 18.42 -7.63 4.35
N LEU A 350 18.04 -7.22 5.56
CA LEU A 350 16.67 -7.40 6.07
C LEU A 350 15.87 -6.10 6.16
N PHE A 351 16.36 -5.11 6.90
CA PHE A 351 15.79 -3.76 7.00
C PHE A 351 16.94 -2.79 7.27
N VAL A 352 16.81 -1.53 6.85
CA VAL A 352 17.87 -0.53 7.06
C VAL A 352 18.02 -0.24 8.56
N CYS A 353 16.91 -0.23 9.29
CA CYS A 353 16.87 0.12 10.71
C CYS A 353 15.95 -0.84 11.49
N SER A 354 16.40 -1.24 12.69
CA SER A 354 15.59 -2.01 13.63
C SER A 354 15.21 -1.15 14.84
N VAL A 355 13.96 -1.26 15.27
CA VAL A 355 13.42 -0.58 16.45
C VAL A 355 12.83 -1.64 17.37
N SER A 356 13.19 -1.57 18.65
CA SER A 356 12.52 -2.36 19.68
C SER A 356 11.61 -1.46 20.52
N VAL A 357 10.40 -1.96 20.77
CA VAL A 357 9.33 -1.27 21.50
C VAL A 357 9.07 -2.07 22.78
N ASP A 358 9.12 -1.42 23.95
CA ASP A 358 8.77 -2.04 25.23
C ASP A 358 7.26 -1.89 25.51
N ARG A 359 6.68 -2.76 26.35
CA ARG A 359 5.23 -2.77 26.67
C ARG A 359 4.75 -1.47 27.32
N THR A 360 5.60 -0.79 28.09
CA THR A 360 5.27 0.50 28.71
C THR A 360 5.20 1.63 27.67
N THR A 361 6.02 1.54 26.61
CA THR A 361 6.07 2.50 25.50
C THR A 361 4.76 2.52 24.70
N ASP A 362 4.09 1.38 24.55
CA ASP A 362 2.86 1.23 23.74
C ASP A 362 1.64 2.04 24.29
N SER A 363 1.65 2.34 25.58
CA SER A 363 0.55 3.09 26.23
C SER A 363 0.44 4.53 25.72
N TRP A 364 1.56 5.19 25.40
CA TRP A 364 1.57 6.58 24.91
C TRP A 364 0.95 6.73 23.53
N SER A 365 1.17 5.74 22.65
CA SER A 365 0.56 5.68 21.31
C SER A 365 -0.97 5.56 21.41
N SER A 366 -1.44 4.77 22.38
CA SER A 366 -2.87 4.59 22.66
C SER A 366 -3.54 5.88 23.10
N TYR A 367 -2.94 6.65 24.01
CA TYR A 367 -3.48 7.94 24.46
C TYR A 367 -3.57 8.97 23.33
N SER A 368 -2.54 9.03 22.47
CA SER A 368 -2.55 9.89 21.28
C SER A 368 -3.71 9.54 20.33
N THR A 369 -3.97 8.23 20.15
CA THR A 369 -5.08 7.72 19.34
C THR A 369 -6.45 8.14 19.91
N TYR A 370 -6.66 8.05 21.23
CA TYR A 370 -7.91 8.49 21.85
C TYR A 370 -8.15 9.99 21.70
N LEU A 371 -7.11 10.81 21.88
CA LEU A 371 -7.21 12.25 21.65
C LEU A 371 -7.57 12.59 20.20
N ALA A 372 -6.97 11.89 19.24
CA ALA A 372 -7.32 12.05 17.82
C ALA A 372 -8.79 11.65 17.54
N CYS A 373 -9.28 10.57 18.17
CA CYS A 373 -10.68 10.15 18.08
C CYS A 373 -11.63 11.21 18.64
N VAL A 374 -11.34 11.77 19.81
CA VAL A 374 -12.17 12.85 20.42
C VAL A 374 -12.22 14.06 19.48
N ARG A 375 -11.08 14.49 18.95
CA ARG A 375 -11.00 15.59 17.97
C ARG A 375 -11.88 15.32 16.74
N GLU A 376 -11.86 14.09 16.23
CA GLU A 376 -12.64 13.69 15.05
C GLU A 376 -14.14 13.66 15.34
N ILE A 377 -14.55 13.21 16.52
CA ILE A 377 -15.95 13.28 16.96
C ILE A 377 -16.41 14.74 17.07
N VAL A 378 -15.62 15.62 17.71
CA VAL A 378 -15.96 17.04 17.86
C VAL A 378 -16.13 17.72 16.50
N THR A 379 -15.22 17.46 15.56
CA THR A 379 -15.29 18.03 14.21
C THR A 379 -16.43 17.45 13.39
N ALA A 380 -16.73 16.15 13.50
CA ALA A 380 -17.86 15.52 12.84
C ALA A 380 -19.20 16.04 13.37
N VAL A 381 -19.34 16.23 14.69
CA VAL A 381 -20.56 16.82 15.30
C VAL A 381 -20.75 18.27 14.86
N ALA A 382 -19.69 19.08 14.88
CA ALA A 382 -19.74 20.46 14.40
C ALA A 382 -20.13 20.53 12.91
N SER A 383 -19.58 19.62 12.10
CA SER A 383 -19.94 19.48 10.68
C SER A 383 -21.40 19.07 10.49
N GLY A 384 -21.88 18.05 11.22
CA GLY A 384 -23.28 17.60 11.20
C GLY A 384 -24.26 18.72 11.54
N PHE A 385 -23.92 19.54 12.55
CA PHE A 385 -24.70 20.73 12.88
C PHE A 385 -24.73 21.76 11.74
N THR A 386 -23.60 21.99 11.07
CA THR A 386 -23.56 22.90 9.90
C THR A 386 -24.37 22.39 8.73
N LEU A 387 -24.30 21.09 8.43
CA LEU A 387 -25.10 20.42 7.40
C LEU A 387 -26.58 20.62 7.67
N PHE A 388 -27.05 20.29 8.88
CA PHE A 388 -28.45 20.45 9.27
C PHE A 388 -28.95 21.89 9.12
N LYS A 389 -28.14 22.87 9.55
CA LYS A 389 -28.54 24.29 9.51
C LYS A 389 -28.55 24.88 8.10
N ARG A 390 -27.67 24.43 7.21
CA ARG A 390 -27.48 25.02 5.87
C ARG A 390 -28.08 24.20 4.73
N PHE A 391 -28.64 23.03 5.00
CA PHE A 391 -29.26 22.15 4.00
C PHE A 391 -30.32 22.83 3.11
N ARG A 392 -31.00 23.87 3.62
CA ARG A 392 -32.05 24.60 2.89
C ARG A 392 -31.61 25.87 2.18
N HIS A 393 -30.36 26.30 2.32
CA HIS A 393 -29.84 27.54 1.73
C HIS A 393 -28.56 27.24 0.94
N GLU A 394 -28.68 26.78 -0.31
CA GLU A 394 -27.53 26.29 -1.09
C GLU A 394 -27.28 27.08 -2.39
N ASN A 395 -26.07 27.64 -2.49
CA ASN A 395 -25.40 27.93 -3.76
C ASN A 395 -24.45 26.76 -4.11
N SER A 396 -23.99 26.67 -5.38
CA SER A 396 -23.14 25.58 -5.90
C SER A 396 -21.90 25.28 -5.04
N LEU A 397 -21.21 26.31 -4.53
CA LEU A 397 -20.04 26.16 -3.65
C LEU A 397 -20.38 25.49 -2.30
N ILE A 398 -21.47 25.91 -1.66
CA ILE A 398 -21.87 25.37 -0.35
C ILE A 398 -22.19 23.88 -0.50
N ARG A 399 -22.87 23.49 -1.59
CA ARG A 399 -23.17 22.08 -1.87
C ARG A 399 -21.91 21.22 -1.98
N VAL A 400 -20.86 21.73 -2.62
CA VAL A 400 -19.57 21.01 -2.77
C VAL A 400 -18.85 20.90 -1.43
N MET A 401 -18.81 21.99 -0.65
CA MET A 401 -18.27 21.97 0.72
C MET A 401 -19.00 20.97 1.62
N LEU A 402 -20.34 20.93 1.52
CA LEU A 402 -21.17 20.03 2.32
C LEU A 402 -20.99 18.57 1.88
N ARG A 403 -21.00 18.27 0.56
CA ARG A 403 -20.84 16.91 0.04
C ARG A 403 -19.45 16.33 0.34
N ASP A 404 -18.40 17.02 -0.12
CA ASP A 404 -17.03 16.51 -0.03
C ASP A 404 -16.49 16.62 1.40
N GLY A 405 -16.90 17.67 2.13
CA GLY A 405 -16.65 17.80 3.55
C GLY A 405 -17.31 16.68 4.35
N ALA A 406 -18.59 16.39 4.13
CA ALA A 406 -19.30 15.31 4.84
C ALA A 406 -18.63 13.95 4.66
N ILE A 407 -18.28 13.59 3.41
CA ILE A 407 -17.56 12.33 3.11
C ILE A 407 -16.27 12.26 3.92
N TYR A 408 -15.49 13.35 3.96
CA TYR A 408 -14.29 13.42 4.78
C TYR A 408 -14.59 13.21 6.26
N TYR A 409 -15.46 14.04 6.86
CA TYR A 409 -15.66 14.04 8.32
C TYR A 409 -16.21 12.71 8.80
N THR A 410 -17.13 12.10 8.03
CA THR A 410 -17.66 10.77 8.31
C THR A 410 -16.56 9.72 8.21
N THR A 411 -15.79 9.70 7.12
CA THR A 411 -14.70 8.71 6.93
C THR A 411 -13.66 8.84 8.04
N SER A 412 -13.22 10.06 8.34
CA SER A 412 -12.23 10.30 9.40
C SER A 412 -12.78 9.84 10.76
N CYS A 413 -14.00 10.22 11.12
CA CYS A 413 -14.61 9.84 12.40
C CYS A 413 -14.77 8.31 12.54
N VAL A 414 -15.24 7.62 11.50
CA VAL A 414 -15.36 6.16 11.51
C VAL A 414 -14.00 5.50 11.68
N MET A 415 -13.01 5.92 10.88
CA MET A 415 -11.67 5.36 10.98
C MET A 415 -11.02 5.67 12.33
N GLY A 416 -11.32 6.82 12.94
CA GLY A 416 -10.77 7.23 14.24
C GLY A 416 -11.36 6.43 15.38
N LEU A 417 -12.68 6.23 15.34
CA LEU A 417 -13.39 5.37 16.28
C LEU A 417 -12.90 3.92 16.18
N LEU A 418 -12.81 3.38 14.97
CA LEU A 418 -12.28 2.03 14.76
C LEU A 418 -10.83 1.93 15.27
N GLN A 419 -9.96 2.89 14.96
CA GLN A 419 -8.59 2.85 15.48
C GLN A 419 -8.56 2.88 17.02
N ALA A 420 -9.36 3.73 17.65
CA ALA A 420 -9.47 3.78 19.11
C ALA A 420 -9.96 2.45 19.71
N ILE A 421 -10.96 1.82 19.10
CA ILE A 421 -11.48 0.52 19.55
C ILE A 421 -10.40 -0.57 19.44
N PHE A 422 -9.71 -0.66 18.31
CA PHE A 422 -8.71 -1.72 18.06
C PHE A 422 -7.40 -1.50 18.83
N THR A 423 -7.18 -0.29 19.33
CA THR A 423 -6.05 0.07 20.22
C THR A 423 -6.46 0.00 21.70
N ALA A 424 -7.72 -0.29 22.02
CA ALA A 424 -8.20 -0.37 23.40
C ALA A 424 -7.55 -1.52 24.19
N PRO A 425 -7.08 -1.27 25.43
CA PRO A 425 -6.59 -2.33 26.31
C PRO A 425 -7.65 -3.42 26.44
N ASN A 426 -7.23 -4.68 26.27
CA ASN A 426 -8.08 -5.86 26.40
C ASN A 426 -9.19 -6.01 25.35
N PHE A 427 -9.20 -5.21 24.28
CA PHE A 427 -10.11 -5.48 23.16
C PHE A 427 -9.66 -6.76 22.42
N PRO A 428 -10.57 -7.70 22.11
CA PRO A 428 -10.22 -9.03 21.64
C PRO A 428 -9.59 -9.06 20.24
N VAL A 429 -9.76 -7.99 19.45
CA VAL A 429 -9.26 -7.91 18.07
C VAL A 429 -8.35 -6.69 17.92
N GLN A 430 -7.05 -6.92 17.81
CA GLN A 430 -6.09 -5.84 17.59
C GLN A 430 -5.90 -5.56 16.09
N ASP A 431 -5.58 -4.31 15.73
CA ASP A 431 -5.17 -3.93 14.37
C ASP A 431 -3.72 -4.39 14.09
N LYS A 432 -3.52 -5.71 14.14
CA LYS A 432 -2.22 -6.38 14.05
C LYS A 432 -1.49 -6.07 12.73
N TYR A 433 -2.25 -5.71 11.71
CA TYR A 433 -1.77 -5.43 10.35
C TYR A 433 -1.68 -3.95 10.04
N GLN A 434 -1.94 -3.08 11.02
CA GLN A 434 -1.96 -1.62 10.87
C GLN A 434 -2.89 -1.18 9.74
N VAL A 435 -3.96 -1.93 9.45
CA VAL A 435 -4.88 -1.68 8.35
C VAL A 435 -5.53 -0.32 8.53
N LEU A 436 -5.99 -0.02 9.75
CA LEU A 436 -6.67 1.22 10.06
C LEU A 436 -5.68 2.38 10.04
N SER A 437 -4.49 2.19 10.60
CA SER A 437 -3.44 3.21 10.65
C SER A 437 -2.94 3.60 9.26
N VAL A 438 -2.59 2.60 8.43
CA VAL A 438 -2.14 2.79 7.05
C VAL A 438 -3.25 3.38 6.17
N SER A 439 -4.48 2.92 6.33
CA SER A 439 -5.62 3.47 5.57
C SER A 439 -5.86 4.94 5.93
N ARG A 440 -5.82 5.31 7.23
CA ARG A 440 -5.96 6.71 7.69
C ARG A 440 -4.87 7.61 7.15
N MET A 441 -3.63 7.12 7.16
CA MET A 441 -2.46 7.82 6.66
C MET A 441 -2.57 8.22 5.19
N VAL A 442 -3.26 7.43 4.36
CA VAL A 442 -3.42 7.69 2.92
C VAL A 442 -4.75 8.36 2.59
N LEU A 443 -5.87 7.85 3.12
CA LEU A 443 -7.20 8.32 2.76
C LEU A 443 -7.47 9.75 3.21
N ASN A 444 -7.05 10.12 4.43
CA ASN A 444 -7.31 11.47 4.95
C ASN A 444 -6.63 12.55 4.10
N PRO A 445 -5.33 12.48 3.77
CA PRO A 445 -4.69 13.42 2.86
C PRO A 445 -5.34 13.48 1.47
N ILE A 446 -5.67 12.33 0.87
CA ILE A 446 -6.34 12.27 -0.45
C ILE A 446 -7.67 13.02 -0.41
N LEU A 447 -8.52 12.75 0.57
CA LEU A 447 -9.84 13.37 0.69
C LEU A 447 -9.72 14.88 0.93
N ALA A 448 -8.77 15.31 1.77
CA ALA A 448 -8.53 16.73 2.03
C ALA A 448 -7.99 17.48 0.79
N ASN A 449 -7.05 16.88 0.05
CA ASN A 449 -6.56 17.47 -1.20
C ASN A 449 -7.67 17.54 -2.27
N ARG A 450 -8.49 16.49 -2.41
CA ARG A 450 -9.64 16.50 -3.34
C ARG A 450 -10.67 17.57 -2.99
N LEU A 451 -10.99 17.74 -1.70
CA LEU A 451 -11.87 18.82 -1.25
C LEU A 451 -11.35 20.18 -1.71
N LEU A 452 -10.08 20.49 -1.43
CA LEU A 452 -9.49 21.78 -1.82
C LEU A 452 -9.43 22.00 -3.34
N LEU A 453 -9.20 20.96 -4.14
CA LEU A 453 -9.26 21.03 -5.60
C LEU A 453 -10.68 21.29 -6.11
N ASN A 454 -11.68 20.59 -5.57
CA ASN A 454 -13.08 20.73 -5.97
C ASN A 454 -13.66 22.09 -5.59
N LEU A 455 -13.24 22.66 -4.46
CA LEU A 455 -13.61 24.03 -4.08
C LEU A 455 -13.09 25.06 -5.08
N ARG A 456 -11.94 24.80 -5.70
CA ARG A 456 -11.38 25.66 -6.74
C ARG A 456 -11.96 25.41 -8.12
N SER A 457 -12.62 24.27 -8.34
CA SER A 457 -13.28 23.99 -9.62
C SER A 457 -14.66 24.68 -9.75
N ASN A 458 -15.28 25.08 -8.64
CA ASN A 458 -16.61 25.72 -8.61
C ASN A 458 -16.49 27.26 -8.56
N GLN A 459 -15.91 27.84 -9.61
CA GLN A 459 -15.67 29.29 -9.74
C GLN A 459 -16.76 29.98 -10.60
N ASP A 460 -17.93 30.27 -10.00
CA ASP A 460 -18.82 31.31 -10.52
C ASP A 460 -18.30 32.72 -10.14
N PRO A 461 -18.50 33.78 -10.95
CA PRO A 461 -17.99 35.14 -10.66
C PRO A 461 -18.43 35.71 -9.30
N GLY A 462 -19.67 35.43 -8.85
CA GLY A 462 -20.15 35.83 -7.51
C GLY A 462 -19.52 35.05 -6.35
N THR A 463 -18.93 33.89 -6.65
CA THR A 463 -18.28 33.00 -5.70
C THR A 463 -16.85 33.47 -5.39
N GLN A 464 -16.18 34.17 -6.31
CA GLN A 464 -14.86 34.79 -6.08
C GLN A 464 -14.89 35.81 -4.93
N ALA A 465 -15.92 36.64 -4.83
CA ALA A 465 -16.07 37.60 -3.74
C ALA A 465 -16.24 36.89 -2.38
N ALA A 466 -17.15 35.90 -2.30
CA ALA A 466 -17.38 35.14 -1.07
C ALA A 466 -16.15 34.32 -0.63
N ILE A 467 -15.46 33.67 -1.57
CA ILE A 467 -14.25 32.89 -1.30
C ILE A 467 -13.09 33.79 -0.86
N SER A 468 -12.90 34.95 -1.51
CA SER A 468 -11.81 35.87 -1.16
C SER A 468 -12.02 36.48 0.23
N THR A 469 -13.25 36.88 0.56
CA THR A 469 -13.59 37.44 1.89
C THR A 469 -13.61 36.39 3.01
N LEU A 470 -13.99 35.13 2.73
CA LEU A 470 -14.10 34.08 3.77
C LEU A 470 -12.82 33.26 3.97
N LEU A 471 -11.98 33.10 2.96
CA LEU A 471 -10.82 32.19 2.99
C LEU A 471 -9.48 32.88 2.77
N PHE A 472 -9.42 34.09 2.18
CA PHE A 472 -8.19 34.56 1.55
C PHE A 472 -7.78 36.03 1.75
N ASP A 473 -8.56 36.88 2.42
CA ASP A 473 -8.15 38.26 2.67
C ASP A 473 -8.14 38.67 4.16
N LYS A 474 -7.17 39.51 4.54
CA LYS A 474 -7.23 40.22 5.84
C LYS A 474 -8.18 41.42 5.65
N PRO A 475 -9.04 41.75 6.63
CA PRO A 475 -9.88 42.93 6.51
C PRO A 475 -8.98 44.16 6.40
N ASN A 476 -9.08 44.86 5.26
CA ASN A 476 -8.39 46.13 5.03
C ASN A 476 -9.06 47.19 5.93
N PRO A 477 -8.34 47.83 6.87
CA PRO A 477 -8.96 48.76 7.82
C PRO A 477 -9.49 50.07 7.21
N PHE A 478 -9.40 50.25 5.88
CA PHE A 478 -9.78 51.47 5.16
C PHE A 478 -11.02 51.35 4.26
N SER A 479 -11.84 50.32 4.40
CA SER A 479 -13.10 50.22 3.64
C SER A 479 -14.32 50.20 4.56
N ARG A 480 -14.57 51.34 5.22
CA ARG A 480 -15.87 51.60 5.84
C ARG A 480 -16.19 53.09 5.84
N GLU A 481 -16.67 53.55 4.70
CA GLU A 481 -17.50 54.74 4.42
C GLU A 481 -17.65 54.65 2.90
N GLU A 482 -18.74 54.10 2.36
CA GLU A 482 -19.95 54.87 2.07
C GLU A 482 -21.19 54.00 2.33
N SER A 483 -21.99 54.41 3.32
CA SER A 483 -23.39 54.01 3.42
C SER A 483 -24.18 54.76 2.35
N PHE A 484 -24.84 54.00 1.48
CA PHE A 484 -25.85 54.50 0.57
C PHE A 484 -27.02 55.03 1.40
N ASP A 485 -27.25 56.33 1.33
CA ASP A 485 -28.37 57.03 1.96
C ASP A 485 -29.57 56.94 1.02
N GLU A 486 -30.70 56.46 1.53
CA GLU A 486 -31.95 56.30 0.82
C GLU A 486 -32.87 57.44 1.27
N THR A 487 -32.96 58.53 0.51
CA THR A 487 -34.01 59.53 0.68
C THR A 487 -34.55 60.07 -0.66
N VAL A 488 -35.86 60.26 -0.62
CA VAL A 488 -36.83 60.51 -1.69
C VAL A 488 -36.87 61.98 -2.11
N ALA A 489 -37.00 62.28 -3.42
CA ALA A 489 -37.60 63.51 -3.96
C ALA A 489 -38.05 63.23 -5.42
N TYR A 490 -39.34 63.01 -5.70
CA TYR A 490 -40.41 63.96 -6.03
C TYR A 490 -40.22 64.76 -7.34
N SER A 491 -41.29 64.73 -8.13
CA SER A 491 -41.55 65.22 -9.49
C SER A 491 -41.02 66.61 -9.90
N SER A 492 -40.77 66.83 -11.20
CA SER A 492 -41.68 67.57 -12.11
C SER A 492 -40.98 68.09 -13.39
N GLU A 493 -41.66 67.92 -14.54
CA GLU A 493 -41.69 68.81 -15.74
C GLU A 493 -40.40 68.99 -16.57
N SER A 494 -40.38 69.04 -17.90
CA SER A 494 -41.38 69.38 -18.93
C SER A 494 -40.88 68.99 -20.35
N ARG A 495 -41.82 68.64 -21.24
CA ARG A 495 -41.99 68.97 -22.69
C ARG A 495 -40.74 69.03 -23.58
N GLU A 496 -40.64 68.42 -24.76
CA GLU A 496 -41.46 68.45 -26.01
C GLU A 496 -40.63 67.57 -27.00
N ARG A 497 -41.09 66.80 -27.99
CA ARG A 497 -41.98 67.09 -29.13
C ARG A 497 -42.11 65.80 -29.99
N GLU A 498 -43.34 65.47 -30.39
CA GLU A 498 -43.88 64.94 -31.69
C GLU A 498 -43.02 64.02 -32.59
N GLU A 499 -43.51 63.04 -33.37
CA GLU A 499 -44.79 62.34 -33.60
C GLU A 499 -44.50 61.20 -34.65
N PRO A 500 -45.49 60.34 -35.02
CA PRO A 500 -45.30 58.94 -35.40
C PRO A 500 -45.63 58.60 -36.87
N TYR A 501 -45.33 57.37 -37.32
CA TYR A 501 -46.03 56.59 -38.37
C TYR A 501 -45.23 55.28 -38.60
N VAL A 502 -45.72 54.09 -39.01
CA VAL A 502 -47.01 53.42 -39.15
C VAL A 502 -46.70 51.96 -39.50
N THR A 503 -47.74 51.15 -39.36
CA THR A 503 -47.94 49.72 -39.58
C THR A 503 -47.39 49.05 -40.85
N GLY A 504 -47.33 47.71 -40.78
CA GLY A 504 -47.41 46.79 -41.92
C GLY A 504 -46.17 45.90 -42.03
N ASP A 505 -46.22 44.64 -42.43
CA ASP A 505 -47.30 43.66 -42.51
C ASP A 505 -46.58 42.30 -42.71
N GLU A 506 -47.35 41.24 -42.62
CA GLU A 506 -46.99 39.83 -42.79
C GLU A 506 -46.10 39.51 -44.02
N LYS A 507 -45.25 38.47 -43.90
CA LYS A 507 -45.33 37.25 -44.73
C LYS A 507 -44.36 36.13 -44.35
N GLU A 508 -44.97 35.09 -43.81
CA GLU A 508 -44.83 33.66 -44.09
C GLU A 508 -44.01 33.22 -45.33
N TYR A 509 -43.06 32.27 -45.14
CA TYR A 509 -42.89 30.98 -45.85
C TYR A 509 -41.55 30.33 -45.39
N SER A 510 -41.57 29.21 -44.66
CA SER A 510 -41.65 27.82 -45.14
C SER A 510 -40.28 27.15 -45.36
N THR A 511 -40.00 26.18 -44.48
CA THR A 511 -39.45 24.83 -44.75
C THR A 511 -38.22 24.65 -45.65
N ARG A 512 -37.17 24.02 -45.13
CA ARG A 512 -36.90 22.57 -45.28
C ARG A 512 -35.54 22.17 -44.68
N ALA A 513 -35.55 20.93 -44.19
CA ALA A 513 -34.44 20.04 -43.80
C ALA A 513 -33.83 20.27 -42.41
#